data_AF-A0A0K1PJ70-F1
#
_entry.id   AF-A0A0K1PJ70-F1
#
_cell.length_a   1.000
_cell.length_b   1.000
_cell.length_c   1.000
_cell.angle_alpha   90.00
_cell.angle_beta   90.00
_cell.angle_gamma   90.00
#
_symmetry.space_group_name_H-M   'P 1'
#
loop_
_entity.id
_entity.type
_entity.pdbx_description
1 polymer ?
#
loop_
_entity_poly.entity_id
_entity_poly.type
_entity_poly.pdbx_seq_one_letter_code
_entity_poly.pdbx_strand_id
1 'polypeptide(L)'
;MALHRSLLALLVASLASLIACAAPSDGSDDGEEVDNQEAHWDAQSVTNESESTHLWIVDRGIDILAHHGDSDPVAARAWGLMTNATCRAQWQQGLYDADFKAAYNNGRSDLPPNPSDVQVGLAGATWASHFYDPDTGKNYKGETSPTAYSEASAHLSLAKENHLSDGKAKGCYELGLALHYFTDLTQPMHAANFTAVNRPAKLHSNLEGYSMELQERYPLEDWSGPPSGTTRDFLVKTAKDSKPLFMEGVEAIVAAYKSYTGWRILQCRNIDAAAWRFVERQHVDYRDCWEGNAGVDAVIGKTLRFAQERTAQYIYLVAKEIGGDAPTTSGSP
;
A
#
# COMPACT_ATOMS: atom_id res chain seq x y z
N MET A 1 -5.80 56.02 -42.53
CA MET A 1 -4.95 54.97 -41.94
C MET A 1 -5.65 54.41 -40.71
N ALA A 2 -6.52 53.42 -40.91
CA ALA A 2 -7.21 52.67 -39.87
C ALA A 2 -7.83 51.40 -40.48
N LEU A 3 -8.02 50.38 -39.64
CA LEU A 3 -8.71 49.09 -39.87
C LEU A 3 -7.93 48.06 -40.74
N HIS A 4 -7.88 46.75 -40.46
CA HIS A 4 -8.51 45.92 -39.44
C HIS A 4 -7.75 44.57 -39.30
N ARG A 5 -8.00 43.92 -38.16
CA ARG A 5 -7.48 42.63 -37.69
C ARG A 5 -7.86 41.45 -38.60
N SER A 6 -7.03 40.42 -38.62
CA SER A 6 -7.46 39.01 -38.59
C SER A 6 -6.31 38.13 -38.10
N LEU A 7 -6.35 37.82 -36.80
CA LEU A 7 -5.58 36.74 -36.18
C LEU A 7 -6.39 35.46 -36.37
N LEU A 8 -5.83 34.49 -37.09
CA LEU A 8 -6.29 33.11 -37.06
C LEU A 8 -5.47 32.41 -35.97
N ALA A 9 -6.02 32.30 -34.77
CA ALA A 9 -5.45 31.48 -33.71
C ALA A 9 -5.92 30.03 -33.93
N LEU A 10 -5.01 29.16 -34.35
CA LEU A 10 -5.20 27.71 -34.31
C LEU A 10 -5.40 27.30 -32.84
N LEU A 11 -6.57 26.73 -32.53
CA LEU A 11 -6.76 25.93 -31.33
C LEU A 11 -5.95 24.64 -31.50
N VAL A 12 -4.78 24.58 -30.88
CA VAL A 12 -4.10 23.31 -30.60
C VAL A 12 -4.73 22.78 -29.32
N ALA A 13 -5.73 21.91 -29.47
CA ALA A 13 -6.22 21.10 -28.38
C ALA A 13 -5.08 20.14 -27.97
N SER A 14 -4.36 20.51 -26.92
CA SER A 14 -3.46 19.60 -26.22
C SER A 14 -4.32 18.60 -25.47
N LEU A 15 -4.54 17.41 -26.06
CA LEU A 15 -4.88 16.23 -25.29
C LEU A 15 -3.68 15.94 -24.39
N ALA A 16 -3.73 16.41 -23.14
CA ALA A 16 -2.92 15.86 -22.09
C ALA A 16 -3.41 14.43 -21.86
N SER A 17 -2.60 13.45 -22.28
CA SER A 17 -2.84 12.03 -22.08
C SER A 17 -2.98 11.75 -20.58
N LEU A 18 -4.23 11.64 -20.14
CA LEU A 18 -4.62 11.02 -18.88
C LEU A 18 -4.52 9.51 -19.08
N ILE A 19 -3.33 8.95 -18.88
CA ILE A 19 -3.15 7.51 -18.71
C ILE A 19 -2.32 7.35 -17.45
N ALA A 20 -3.01 7.36 -16.31
CA ALA A 20 -2.46 6.86 -15.06
C ALA A 20 -3.02 5.45 -14.89
N CYS A 21 -2.11 4.51 -14.64
CA CYS A 21 -2.34 3.09 -14.40
C CYS A 21 -2.90 2.39 -15.66
N ALA A 22 -2.14 1.62 -16.41
CA ALA A 22 -1.10 0.73 -15.93
C ALA A 22 -0.03 0.42 -17.01
N ALA A 23 0.46 -0.82 -17.01
CA ALA A 23 1.55 -1.33 -17.80
C ALA A 23 1.12 -1.84 -19.20
N PRO A 24 1.75 -1.42 -20.32
CA PRO A 24 1.50 -2.06 -21.61
C PRO A 24 1.74 -3.56 -21.50
N SER A 25 0.73 -4.35 -21.88
CA SER A 25 0.90 -5.76 -22.24
C SER A 25 1.46 -5.78 -23.66
N ASP A 26 2.74 -6.10 -23.79
CA ASP A 26 3.36 -6.31 -25.09
C ASP A 26 2.85 -7.63 -25.66
N GLY A 27 1.74 -7.58 -26.39
CA GLY A 27 1.24 -8.71 -27.17
C GLY A 27 2.13 -8.92 -28.40
N SER A 28 3.19 -9.72 -28.25
CA SER A 28 3.74 -10.48 -29.38
C SER A 28 3.14 -11.87 -29.35
N ASP A 29 2.27 -12.10 -30.32
CA ASP A 29 1.59 -13.35 -30.65
C ASP A 29 2.62 -14.38 -31.16
N ASP A 30 3.25 -15.11 -30.25
CA ASP A 30 4.01 -16.32 -30.56
C ASP A 30 3.71 -17.35 -29.46
N GLY A 31 2.89 -18.35 -29.80
CA GLY A 31 2.39 -19.34 -28.85
C GLY A 31 3.49 -20.22 -28.26
N GLU A 32 3.62 -20.15 -26.94
CA GLU A 32 4.03 -21.24 -26.05
C GLU A 32 3.45 -20.96 -24.64
N GLU A 33 2.90 -21.99 -24.00
CA GLU A 33 2.24 -21.89 -22.70
C GLU A 33 3.21 -21.52 -21.56
N VAL A 34 2.65 -20.83 -20.55
CA VAL A 34 3.15 -20.50 -19.21
C VAL A 34 3.95 -19.19 -19.10
N ASP A 35 3.31 -18.11 -18.63
CA ASP A 35 3.82 -17.35 -17.48
C ASP A 35 2.72 -16.51 -16.80
N ASN A 36 2.85 -16.35 -15.49
CA ASN A 36 1.90 -15.85 -14.52
C ASN A 36 1.48 -14.39 -14.73
N GLN A 37 0.18 -14.15 -14.53
CA GLN A 37 -0.38 -12.82 -14.38
C GLN A 37 0.30 -12.13 -13.18
N GLU A 38 0.95 -11.00 -13.44
CA GLU A 38 1.60 -10.15 -12.44
C GLU A 38 0.55 -9.66 -11.45
N ALA A 39 0.64 -10.08 -10.19
CA ALA A 39 -0.20 -9.64 -9.10
C ALA A 39 0.69 -8.92 -8.08
N HIS A 40 0.24 -7.78 -7.55
CA HIS A 40 0.99 -6.68 -6.92
C HIS A 40 1.01 -6.77 -5.35
N TRP A 41 1.13 -5.73 -4.49
CA TRP A 41 1.27 -5.78 -2.99
C TRP A 41 -0.13 -6.07 -2.41
N ASP A 42 -0.79 -7.03 -3.03
CA ASP A 42 -2.09 -6.80 -3.63
C ASP A 42 -3.22 -7.01 -2.65
N ALA A 43 -4.44 -6.72 -3.08
CA ALA A 43 -5.65 -7.13 -2.39
C ALA A 43 -6.53 -8.03 -3.28
N GLN A 44 -5.97 -8.83 -4.20
CA GLN A 44 -6.74 -9.56 -5.24
C GLN A 44 -7.71 -10.62 -4.71
N SER A 45 -7.61 -10.97 -3.43
CA SER A 45 -8.52 -11.91 -2.80
C SER A 45 -8.98 -11.45 -1.44
N VAL A 46 -10.25 -11.69 -1.16
CA VAL A 46 -10.85 -11.44 0.16
C VAL A 46 -10.28 -12.41 1.21
N THR A 47 -9.90 -13.63 0.80
CA THR A 47 -9.58 -14.71 1.75
C THR A 47 -8.32 -15.51 1.42
N ASN A 48 -7.71 -15.33 0.24
CA ASN A 48 -6.48 -16.03 -0.13
C ASN A 48 -5.26 -15.14 0.13
N GLU A 49 -4.46 -15.46 1.14
CA GLU A 49 -3.25 -14.72 1.49
C GLU A 49 -2.21 -14.70 0.34
N SER A 50 -2.14 -15.75 -0.49
CA SER A 50 -1.20 -15.79 -1.62
C SER A 50 -1.55 -14.82 -2.75
N GLU A 51 -2.74 -14.23 -2.68
CA GLU A 51 -3.29 -13.24 -3.62
C GLU A 51 -3.56 -11.90 -2.91
N SER A 52 -3.12 -11.74 -1.66
CA SER A 52 -3.30 -10.50 -0.92
C SER A 52 -2.24 -10.27 0.16
N THR A 53 -1.29 -9.38 -0.10
CA THR A 53 -0.28 -8.99 0.90
C THR A 53 -0.91 -8.21 2.05
N HIS A 54 -1.95 -7.40 1.79
CA HIS A 54 -2.74 -6.76 2.85
C HIS A 54 -3.31 -7.78 3.82
N LEU A 55 -3.98 -8.82 3.29
CA LEU A 55 -4.58 -9.88 4.11
C LEU A 55 -3.50 -10.63 4.89
N TRP A 56 -2.41 -11.01 4.22
CA TRP A 56 -1.30 -11.72 4.85
C TRP A 56 -0.70 -10.92 6.00
N ILE A 57 -0.45 -9.62 5.84
CA ILE A 57 0.08 -8.75 6.91
C ILE A 57 -0.87 -8.68 8.10
N VAL A 58 -2.17 -8.52 7.84
CA VAL A 58 -3.19 -8.47 8.91
C VAL A 58 -3.26 -9.81 9.64
N ASP A 59 -3.31 -10.94 8.92
CA ASP A 59 -3.37 -12.27 9.51
C ASP A 59 -2.09 -12.59 10.31
N ARG A 60 -0.89 -12.23 9.83
CA ARG A 60 0.35 -12.31 10.63
C ARG A 60 0.32 -11.42 11.88
N GLY A 61 -0.25 -10.22 11.78
CA GLY A 61 -0.45 -9.34 12.94
C GLY A 61 -1.39 -9.95 13.98
N ILE A 62 -2.43 -10.67 13.55
CA ILE A 62 -3.36 -11.42 14.41
C ILE A 62 -2.65 -12.61 15.06
N ASP A 63 -1.78 -13.33 14.32
CA ASP A 63 -1.00 -14.44 14.86
C ASP A 63 -0.07 -13.98 16.00
N ILE A 64 0.58 -12.82 15.84
CA ILE A 64 1.37 -12.18 16.92
C ILE A 64 0.48 -11.90 18.13
N LEU A 65 -0.69 -11.28 17.95
CA LEU A 65 -1.60 -10.98 19.07
C LEU A 65 -2.11 -12.25 19.77
N ALA A 66 -2.33 -13.33 19.00
CA ALA A 66 -2.69 -14.63 19.55
C ALA A 66 -1.60 -15.18 20.48
N HIS A 67 -0.33 -15.06 20.07
CA HIS A 67 0.82 -15.51 20.87
C HIS A 67 0.89 -14.83 22.24
N HIS A 68 0.44 -13.57 22.33
CA HIS A 68 0.48 -12.79 23.57
C HIS A 68 -0.82 -12.78 24.37
N GLY A 69 -1.91 -13.37 23.84
CA GLY A 69 -3.25 -13.29 24.42
C GLY A 69 -3.36 -13.83 25.86
N ASP A 70 -2.58 -14.85 26.23
CA ASP A 70 -2.61 -15.39 27.59
C ASP A 70 -1.97 -14.45 28.63
N SER A 71 -1.06 -13.58 28.18
CA SER A 71 -0.30 -12.66 29.04
C SER A 71 -0.81 -11.22 29.03
N ASP A 72 -1.55 -10.83 27.98
CA ASP A 72 -2.04 -9.47 27.79
C ASP A 72 -3.54 -9.47 27.43
N PRO A 73 -4.42 -8.95 28.31
CA PRO A 73 -5.87 -8.95 28.08
C PRO A 73 -6.30 -8.07 26.91
N VAL A 74 -5.53 -7.07 26.51
CA VAL A 74 -5.82 -6.25 25.33
C VAL A 74 -5.47 -7.03 24.06
N ALA A 75 -4.36 -7.76 24.06
CA ALA A 75 -4.01 -8.67 22.96
C ALA A 75 -5.07 -9.79 22.81
N ALA A 76 -5.54 -10.38 23.91
CA ALA A 76 -6.61 -11.38 23.90
C ALA A 76 -7.91 -10.83 23.29
N ARG A 77 -8.29 -9.59 23.65
CA ARG A 77 -9.48 -8.91 23.13
C ARG A 77 -9.33 -8.62 21.65
N ALA A 78 -8.17 -8.12 21.23
CA ALA A 78 -7.84 -7.86 19.84
C ALA A 78 -7.98 -9.13 19.01
N TRP A 79 -7.31 -10.21 19.42
CA TRP A 79 -7.41 -11.51 18.78
C TRP A 79 -8.86 -12.02 18.70
N GLY A 80 -9.60 -12.01 19.82
CA GLY A 80 -10.98 -12.48 19.85
C GLY A 80 -11.95 -11.69 18.96
N LEU A 81 -11.74 -10.38 18.80
CA LEU A 81 -12.49 -9.56 17.85
C LEU A 81 -12.16 -9.97 16.40
N MET A 82 -10.86 -10.05 16.07
CA MET A 82 -10.38 -10.31 14.72
C MET A 82 -10.69 -11.74 14.23
N THR A 83 -10.77 -12.72 15.14
CA THR A 83 -11.09 -14.12 14.80
C THR A 83 -12.57 -14.48 14.91
N ASN A 84 -13.41 -13.57 15.41
CA ASN A 84 -14.85 -13.78 15.40
C ASN A 84 -15.33 -13.97 13.94
N ALA A 85 -15.98 -15.09 13.62
CA ALA A 85 -16.28 -15.44 12.23
C ALA A 85 -17.06 -14.37 11.45
N THR A 86 -18.05 -13.72 12.08
CA THR A 86 -18.82 -12.65 11.43
C THR A 86 -17.97 -11.40 11.26
N CYS A 87 -17.20 -11.02 12.27
CA CYS A 87 -16.31 -9.86 12.17
C CYS A 87 -15.22 -10.10 11.12
N ARG A 88 -14.64 -11.31 11.09
CA ARG A 88 -13.60 -11.73 10.15
C ARG A 88 -14.01 -11.58 8.71
N ALA A 89 -15.14 -12.15 8.33
CA ALA A 89 -15.66 -12.03 6.97
C ALA A 89 -15.86 -10.56 6.55
N GLN A 90 -16.21 -9.68 7.50
CA GLN A 90 -16.48 -8.27 7.19
C GLN A 90 -15.21 -7.43 7.10
N TRP A 91 -14.26 -7.58 8.03
CA TRP A 91 -13.00 -6.84 7.92
C TRP A 91 -12.20 -7.31 6.72
N GLN A 92 -12.23 -8.60 6.37
CA GLN A 92 -11.61 -9.11 5.13
C GLN A 92 -12.22 -8.49 3.88
N GLN A 93 -13.55 -8.35 3.84
CA GLN A 93 -14.22 -7.69 2.70
C GLN A 93 -13.88 -6.20 2.62
N GLY A 94 -13.87 -5.50 3.75
CA GLY A 94 -13.49 -4.08 3.79
C GLY A 94 -12.03 -3.86 3.37
N LEU A 95 -11.14 -4.76 3.80
CA LEU A 95 -9.73 -4.75 3.42
C LEU A 95 -9.54 -4.91 1.91
N TYR A 96 -10.29 -5.83 1.29
CA TYR A 96 -10.31 -6.03 -0.16
C TYR A 96 -10.92 -4.83 -0.90
N ASP A 97 -12.09 -4.36 -0.47
CA ASP A 97 -12.88 -3.39 -1.22
C ASP A 97 -12.19 -2.02 -1.41
N ALA A 98 -11.24 -1.68 -0.54
CA ALA A 98 -10.52 -0.41 -0.56
C ALA A 98 -9.81 -0.11 -1.90
N ASP A 99 -9.36 -1.15 -2.61
CA ASP A 99 -8.69 -1.03 -3.91
C ASP A 99 -9.65 -1.06 -5.10
N PHE A 100 -10.80 -1.73 -4.94
CA PHE A 100 -11.65 -2.07 -6.08
C PHE A 100 -12.89 -1.20 -6.18
N LYS A 101 -13.45 -0.72 -5.07
CA LYS A 101 -14.66 0.11 -5.13
C LYS A 101 -14.34 1.55 -5.44
N ALA A 102 -15.13 2.15 -6.33
CA ALA A 102 -15.01 3.56 -6.76
C ALA A 102 -14.94 4.53 -5.57
N ALA A 103 -15.68 4.22 -4.50
CA ALA A 103 -15.73 5.02 -3.29
C ALA A 103 -14.36 5.13 -2.57
N TYR A 104 -13.48 4.14 -2.74
CA TYR A 104 -12.25 3.99 -1.96
C TYR A 104 -10.97 4.11 -2.79
N ASN A 105 -11.03 3.82 -4.10
CA ASN A 105 -9.92 3.97 -5.05
C ASN A 105 -9.93 5.31 -5.82
N ASN A 106 -10.85 6.22 -5.45
CA ASN A 106 -11.10 7.52 -6.09
C ASN A 106 -11.39 7.42 -7.60
N GLY A 107 -12.04 6.34 -8.03
CA GLY A 107 -12.52 6.14 -9.39
C GLY A 107 -13.96 6.60 -9.60
N ARG A 108 -14.44 6.41 -10.83
CA ARG A 108 -15.85 6.64 -11.24
C ARG A 108 -16.68 5.35 -11.26
N SER A 109 -16.01 4.20 -11.29
CA SER A 109 -16.62 2.87 -11.31
C SER A 109 -15.73 1.87 -10.61
N ASP A 110 -16.35 0.81 -10.08
CA ASP A 110 -15.63 -0.29 -9.46
C ASP A 110 -14.74 -1.00 -10.47
N LEU A 111 -13.65 -1.57 -9.98
CA LEU A 111 -12.71 -2.39 -10.74
C LEU A 111 -12.87 -3.86 -10.36
N PRO A 112 -12.71 -4.81 -11.30
CA PRO A 112 -12.54 -6.22 -10.96
C PRO A 112 -11.14 -6.46 -10.36
N PRO A 113 -10.91 -7.64 -9.76
CA PRO A 113 -9.55 -8.13 -9.51
C PRO A 113 -8.73 -8.13 -10.81
N ASN A 114 -7.42 -7.91 -10.68
CA ASN A 114 -6.43 -7.86 -11.74
C ASN A 114 -6.87 -7.00 -12.94
N PRO A 115 -7.24 -5.72 -12.72
CA PRO A 115 -7.71 -4.87 -13.79
C PRO A 115 -6.57 -4.52 -14.74
N SER A 116 -6.81 -4.63 -16.05
CA SER A 116 -5.93 -4.07 -17.07
C SER A 116 -5.88 -2.55 -17.00
N ASP A 117 -4.80 -1.95 -17.52
CA ASP A 117 -4.64 -0.50 -17.70
C ASP A 117 -5.85 0.19 -18.30
N VAL A 118 -6.44 -0.45 -19.30
CA VAL A 118 -7.56 0.10 -20.02
C VAL A 118 -8.76 0.18 -19.08
N GLN A 119 -8.99 -0.86 -18.27
CA GLN A 119 -10.05 -0.85 -17.26
C GLN A 119 -9.80 0.23 -16.21
N VAL A 120 -8.55 0.35 -15.74
CA VAL A 120 -8.18 1.38 -14.76
C VAL A 120 -8.38 2.79 -15.31
N GLY A 121 -7.89 3.07 -16.52
CA GLY A 121 -8.06 4.36 -17.19
C GLY A 121 -9.53 4.69 -17.49
N LEU A 122 -10.35 3.70 -17.86
CA LEU A 122 -11.79 3.89 -18.06
C LEU A 122 -12.51 4.18 -16.74
N ALA A 123 -12.20 3.44 -15.68
CA ALA A 123 -12.72 3.71 -14.35
C ALA A 123 -12.26 5.09 -13.83
N GLY A 124 -11.09 5.56 -14.26
CA GLY A 124 -10.47 6.76 -13.75
C GLY A 124 -10.04 6.62 -12.29
N ALA A 125 -9.72 5.39 -11.85
CA ALA A 125 -9.21 5.13 -10.52
C ALA A 125 -7.82 5.73 -10.36
N THR A 126 -7.54 6.29 -9.19
CA THR A 126 -6.29 7.03 -8.94
C THR A 126 -5.62 6.68 -7.63
N TRP A 127 -6.33 6.02 -6.71
CA TRP A 127 -5.83 5.63 -5.39
C TRP A 127 -5.16 6.77 -4.62
N ALA A 128 -5.54 8.03 -4.85
CA ALA A 128 -4.95 9.18 -4.16
C ALA A 128 -5.15 9.10 -2.63
N SER A 129 -6.26 8.51 -2.18
CA SER A 129 -6.54 8.17 -0.79
C SER A 129 -5.60 7.13 -0.17
N HIS A 130 -4.82 6.39 -0.96
CA HIS A 130 -3.91 5.33 -0.48
C HIS A 130 -2.51 5.86 -0.16
N PHE A 131 -2.24 7.14 -0.44
CA PHE A 131 -0.94 7.75 -0.23
C PHE A 131 -0.98 8.79 0.90
N TYR A 132 0.14 8.91 1.61
CA TYR A 132 0.33 9.93 2.64
C TYR A 132 1.81 10.17 2.90
N ASP A 133 2.31 11.35 2.54
CA ASP A 133 3.64 11.79 2.95
C ASP A 133 3.58 12.44 4.34
N PRO A 134 4.22 11.85 5.37
CA PRO A 134 4.19 12.35 6.74
C PRO A 134 4.92 13.68 6.97
N ASP A 135 5.78 14.11 6.04
CA ASP A 135 6.49 15.39 6.14
C ASP A 135 5.61 16.55 5.70
N THR A 136 4.74 16.31 4.71
CA THR A 136 3.87 17.33 4.13
C THR A 136 2.41 17.22 4.56
N GLY A 137 2.02 16.05 5.07
CA GLY A 137 0.64 15.70 5.41
C GLY A 137 -0.28 15.53 4.20
N LYS A 138 0.29 15.21 3.02
CA LYS A 138 -0.43 15.20 1.73
C LYS A 138 -0.24 13.90 0.94
N ASN A 139 -1.20 13.58 0.10
CA ASN A 139 -1.04 12.55 -0.94
C ASN A 139 -0.22 13.08 -2.14
N TYR A 140 0.00 12.22 -3.14
CA TYR A 140 0.81 12.55 -4.32
C TYR A 140 0.18 13.62 -5.23
N LYS A 141 -1.12 13.91 -5.08
CA LYS A 141 -1.81 15.03 -5.75
C LYS A 141 -1.69 16.36 -5.00
N GLY A 142 -1.05 16.36 -3.83
CA GLY A 142 -0.86 17.54 -2.99
C GLY A 142 -2.07 17.87 -2.10
N GLU A 143 -3.01 16.92 -1.96
CA GLU A 143 -4.23 17.07 -1.16
C GLU A 143 -3.97 16.60 0.28
N THR A 144 -4.54 17.30 1.26
CA THR A 144 -4.51 16.88 2.68
C THR A 144 -5.64 15.92 3.05
N SER A 145 -6.60 15.72 2.14
CA SER A 145 -7.70 14.77 2.22
C SER A 145 -8.31 14.59 0.82
N PRO A 146 -8.62 13.35 0.40
CA PRO A 146 -8.34 12.11 1.11
C PRO A 146 -6.85 11.71 1.03
N THR A 147 -6.36 11.04 2.07
CA THR A 147 -5.00 10.49 2.23
C THR A 147 -5.11 9.19 3.05
N ALA A 148 -4.10 8.32 3.01
CA ALA A 148 -4.17 7.06 3.77
C ALA A 148 -4.36 7.32 5.28
N TYR A 149 -3.74 8.38 5.80
CA TYR A 149 -3.96 8.83 7.17
C TYR A 149 -5.40 9.28 7.45
N SER A 150 -5.99 10.10 6.58
CA SER A 150 -7.35 10.63 6.78
C SER A 150 -8.39 9.52 6.66
N GLU A 151 -8.23 8.62 5.70
CA GLU A 151 -9.14 7.50 5.48
C GLU A 151 -9.04 6.45 6.59
N ALA A 152 -7.82 6.04 6.99
CA ALA A 152 -7.64 5.14 8.14
C ALA A 152 -8.30 5.70 9.42
N SER A 153 -8.13 7.01 9.66
CA SER A 153 -8.76 7.69 10.81
C SER A 153 -10.29 7.75 10.71
N ALA A 154 -10.82 8.08 9.53
CA ALA A 154 -12.26 8.22 9.29
C ALA A 154 -12.97 6.86 9.40
N HIS A 155 -12.43 5.83 8.74
CA HIS A 155 -12.98 4.49 8.80
C HIS A 155 -12.88 3.86 10.19
N LEU A 156 -11.81 4.09 10.94
CA LEU A 156 -11.76 3.65 12.34
C LEU A 156 -12.83 4.35 13.21
N SER A 157 -13.09 5.64 12.96
CA SER A 157 -14.15 6.37 13.66
C SER A 157 -15.53 5.79 13.31
N LEU A 158 -15.79 5.53 12.03
CA LEU A 158 -17.01 4.85 11.58
C LEU A 158 -17.12 3.43 12.15
N ALA A 159 -16.02 2.69 12.27
CA ALA A 159 -16.03 1.36 12.86
C ALA A 159 -16.54 1.41 14.31
N LYS A 160 -16.02 2.36 15.10
CA LYS A 160 -16.44 2.58 16.49
C LYS A 160 -17.91 3.01 16.59
N GLU A 161 -18.33 3.98 15.76
CA GLU A 161 -19.73 4.44 15.69
C GLU A 161 -20.69 3.31 15.30
N ASN A 162 -20.25 2.40 14.42
CA ASN A 162 -21.01 1.22 14.02
C ASN A 162 -20.78 0.02 14.98
N HIS A 163 -20.45 0.28 16.25
CA HIS A 163 -20.38 -0.69 17.33
C HIS A 163 -19.37 -1.83 17.11
N LEU A 164 -18.15 -1.48 16.68
CA LEU A 164 -17.04 -2.43 16.56
C LEU A 164 -16.78 -3.20 17.87
N SER A 165 -16.94 -2.58 19.05
CA SER A 165 -16.78 -3.23 20.36
C SER A 165 -17.67 -4.47 20.53
N ASP A 166 -18.83 -4.47 19.87
CA ASP A 166 -19.81 -5.55 19.93
C ASP A 166 -19.65 -6.53 18.75
N GLY A 167 -18.59 -6.39 17.95
CA GLY A 167 -18.33 -7.18 16.75
C GLY A 167 -19.40 -7.04 15.67
N LYS A 168 -20.07 -5.87 15.59
CA LYS A 168 -21.12 -5.67 14.57
C LYS A 168 -20.51 -5.68 13.17
N ALA A 169 -21.20 -6.34 12.24
CA ALA A 169 -20.73 -6.54 10.87
C ALA A 169 -20.27 -5.24 10.19
N LYS A 170 -21.08 -4.18 10.26
CA LYS A 170 -20.72 -2.88 9.69
C LYS A 170 -19.50 -2.25 10.38
N GLY A 171 -19.40 -2.35 11.71
CA GLY A 171 -18.21 -1.90 12.44
C GLY A 171 -16.95 -2.63 11.98
N CYS A 172 -17.04 -3.95 11.78
CA CYS A 172 -15.92 -4.76 11.30
C CYS A 172 -15.55 -4.49 9.84
N TYR A 173 -16.53 -4.20 8.97
CA TYR A 173 -16.26 -3.78 7.60
C TYR A 173 -15.48 -2.46 7.52
N GLU A 174 -15.90 -1.46 8.32
CA GLU A 174 -15.18 -0.19 8.42
C GLU A 174 -13.78 -0.38 9.06
N LEU A 175 -13.62 -1.33 9.99
CA LEU A 175 -12.29 -1.70 10.49
C LEU A 175 -11.43 -2.28 9.37
N GLY A 176 -11.99 -3.09 8.47
CA GLY A 176 -11.30 -3.61 7.29
C GLY A 176 -10.74 -2.50 6.39
N LEU A 177 -11.57 -1.50 6.08
CA LEU A 177 -11.14 -0.32 5.32
C LEU A 177 -10.04 0.45 6.07
N ALA A 178 -10.20 0.65 7.38
CA ALA A 178 -9.18 1.33 8.20
C ALA A 178 -7.85 0.57 8.22
N LEU A 179 -7.89 -0.76 8.24
CA LEU A 179 -6.69 -1.61 8.19
C LEU A 179 -6.01 -1.54 6.83
N HIS A 180 -6.76 -1.47 5.73
CA HIS A 180 -6.17 -1.34 4.40
C HIS A 180 -5.31 -0.08 4.30
N TYR A 181 -5.91 1.07 4.59
CA TYR A 181 -5.20 2.35 4.59
C TYR A 181 -4.09 2.39 5.64
N PHE A 182 -4.21 1.66 6.76
CA PHE A 182 -3.11 1.53 7.71
C PHE A 182 -1.92 0.78 7.10
N THR A 183 -2.18 -0.36 6.45
CA THR A 183 -1.13 -1.16 5.80
C THR A 183 -0.47 -0.42 4.64
N ASP A 184 -1.18 0.46 3.93
CA ASP A 184 -0.55 1.38 2.96
C ASP A 184 0.51 2.27 3.62
N LEU A 185 0.27 2.77 4.84
CA LEU A 185 1.26 3.57 5.56
C LEU A 185 2.52 2.78 5.92
N THR A 186 2.44 1.44 5.93
CA THR A 186 3.60 0.56 6.12
C THR A 186 4.38 0.29 4.83
N GLN A 187 3.79 0.60 3.67
CA GLN A 187 4.40 0.49 2.35
C GLN A 187 5.24 1.76 2.07
N PRO A 188 6.57 1.65 1.88
CA PRO A 188 7.44 2.83 1.85
C PRO A 188 7.19 3.80 0.68
N MET A 189 6.76 3.30 -0.47
CA MET A 189 6.40 4.12 -1.64
C MET A 189 5.11 4.91 -1.41
N HIS A 190 4.12 4.33 -0.71
CA HIS A 190 2.90 5.04 -0.30
C HIS A 190 3.21 6.18 0.68
N ALA A 191 4.12 5.92 1.62
CA ALA A 191 4.62 6.93 2.57
C ALA A 191 5.54 7.99 1.91
N ALA A 192 6.02 7.73 0.70
CA ALA A 192 6.89 8.63 -0.07
C ALA A 192 6.19 9.31 -1.26
N ASN A 193 4.87 9.12 -1.44
CA ASN A 193 4.13 9.60 -2.62
C ASN A 193 4.72 9.11 -3.97
N PHE A 194 5.34 7.92 -3.97
CA PHE A 194 5.91 7.31 -5.16
C PHE A 194 4.89 6.32 -5.75
N THR A 195 4.25 6.70 -6.84
CA THR A 195 3.19 5.93 -7.54
C THR A 195 3.76 5.02 -8.64
N ALA A 196 2.91 4.15 -9.21
CA ALA A 196 3.26 3.30 -10.36
C ALA A 196 3.65 4.06 -11.64
N VAL A 197 3.30 5.34 -11.75
CA VAL A 197 3.65 6.20 -12.90
C VAL A 197 4.87 7.10 -12.64
N ASN A 198 5.35 7.16 -11.40
CA ASN A 198 6.64 7.81 -11.12
C ASN A 198 7.77 7.04 -11.80
N ARG A 199 8.88 7.72 -12.05
CA ARG A 199 10.05 7.10 -12.66
C ARG A 199 10.85 6.31 -11.61
N PRO A 200 11.31 5.09 -11.92
CA PRO A 200 10.98 4.31 -13.11
C PRO A 200 9.52 3.83 -13.10
N ALA A 201 8.82 4.00 -14.23
CA ALA A 201 7.44 3.54 -14.35
C ALA A 201 7.38 2.01 -14.14
N LYS A 202 6.28 1.53 -13.57
CA LYS A 202 6.07 0.14 -13.10
C LYS A 202 6.88 -0.29 -11.88
N LEU A 203 7.89 0.46 -11.42
CA LEU A 203 8.69 0.04 -10.25
C LEU A 203 7.81 -0.26 -9.03
N HIS A 204 6.81 0.60 -8.79
CA HIS A 204 5.85 0.42 -7.71
C HIS A 204 5.17 -0.94 -7.85
N SER A 205 4.35 -1.11 -8.90
CA SER A 205 3.65 -2.36 -9.19
C SER A 205 4.58 -3.59 -9.18
N ASN A 206 5.79 -3.52 -9.75
CA ASN A 206 6.72 -4.64 -9.74
C ASN A 206 7.18 -5.01 -8.33
N LEU A 207 7.53 -4.03 -7.48
CA LEU A 207 7.93 -4.27 -6.09
C LEU A 207 6.77 -4.80 -5.25
N GLU A 208 5.59 -4.25 -5.51
CA GLU A 208 4.29 -4.76 -5.15
C GLU A 208 4.16 -6.25 -5.45
N GLY A 209 4.33 -6.67 -6.68
CA GLY A 209 4.07 -8.07 -7.01
C GLY A 209 5.12 -9.02 -6.52
N TYR A 210 6.37 -8.57 -6.58
CA TYR A 210 7.44 -9.39 -6.05
C TYR A 210 7.29 -9.59 -4.54
N SER A 211 6.85 -8.58 -3.79
CA SER A 211 6.70 -8.74 -2.33
C SER A 211 5.68 -9.82 -1.97
N MET A 212 4.58 -9.94 -2.73
CA MET A 212 3.59 -11.00 -2.53
C MET A 212 4.17 -12.40 -2.79
N GLU A 213 4.98 -12.57 -3.84
CA GLU A 213 5.67 -13.85 -4.10
C GLU A 213 6.65 -14.24 -2.99
N LEU A 214 7.20 -13.25 -2.27
CA LEU A 214 8.21 -13.46 -1.25
C LEU A 214 7.67 -13.53 0.17
N GLN A 215 6.44 -13.10 0.43
CA GLN A 215 5.97 -12.78 1.78
C GLN A 215 6.09 -13.96 2.76
N GLU A 216 5.81 -15.19 2.31
CA GLU A 216 5.92 -16.43 3.10
C GLU A 216 7.33 -16.70 3.64
N ARG A 217 8.38 -16.09 3.05
CA ARG A 217 9.76 -16.24 3.52
C ARG A 217 10.08 -15.33 4.71
N TYR A 218 9.20 -14.37 5.02
CA TYR A 218 9.47 -13.31 5.97
C TYR A 218 8.38 -13.10 7.04
N PRO A 219 7.84 -14.16 7.68
CA PRO A 219 7.02 -13.98 8.87
C PRO A 219 7.86 -13.32 9.97
N LEU A 220 7.23 -12.45 10.74
CA LEU A 220 7.79 -11.93 11.98
C LEU A 220 7.41 -12.90 13.10
N GLU A 221 8.42 -13.42 13.80
CA GLU A 221 8.19 -14.38 14.90
C GLU A 221 7.54 -13.71 16.13
N ASP A 222 7.93 -12.47 16.43
CA ASP A 222 7.43 -11.73 17.59
C ASP A 222 7.55 -10.20 17.40
N TRP A 223 6.73 -9.43 18.10
CA TRP A 223 6.75 -7.96 18.10
C TRP A 223 7.60 -7.36 19.23
N SER A 224 7.92 -6.06 19.13
CA SER A 224 8.58 -5.31 20.22
C SER A 224 7.69 -5.02 21.44
N GLY A 225 6.44 -5.50 21.44
CA GLY A 225 5.47 -5.26 22.51
C GLY A 225 4.43 -4.18 22.17
N PRO A 226 3.53 -3.90 23.13
CA PRO A 226 2.42 -2.98 22.94
C PRO A 226 2.91 -1.55 22.74
N PRO A 227 2.35 -0.82 21.75
CA PRO A 227 2.75 0.55 21.50
C PRO A 227 2.15 1.51 22.55
N SER A 228 2.77 2.68 22.69
CA SER A 228 2.22 3.80 23.45
C SER A 228 1.49 4.80 22.54
N GLY A 229 0.61 5.62 23.11
CA GLY A 229 -0.06 6.72 22.40
C GLY A 229 -1.46 6.37 21.93
N THR A 230 -1.95 7.12 20.95
CA THR A 230 -3.27 6.95 20.33
C THR A 230 -3.15 6.31 18.94
N THR A 231 -4.23 5.71 18.44
CA THR A 231 -4.30 5.24 17.04
C THR A 231 -3.93 6.33 16.04
N ARG A 232 -4.37 7.57 16.25
CA ARG A 232 -4.09 8.72 15.38
C ARG A 232 -2.61 9.08 15.33
N ASP A 233 -1.94 9.17 16.47
CA ASP A 233 -0.50 9.46 16.51
C ASP A 233 0.30 8.31 15.89
N PHE A 234 -0.18 7.09 16.08
CA PHE A 234 0.45 5.88 15.56
C PHE A 234 0.40 5.77 14.03
N LEU A 235 -0.66 6.27 13.39
CA LEU A 235 -0.73 6.38 11.92
C LEU A 235 0.41 7.25 11.36
N VAL A 236 0.59 8.45 11.92
CA VAL A 236 1.66 9.38 11.48
C VAL A 236 3.04 8.77 11.75
N LYS A 237 3.22 8.17 12.92
CA LYS A 237 4.48 7.49 13.27
C LYS A 237 4.81 6.37 12.31
N THR A 238 3.83 5.54 11.95
CA THR A 238 4.00 4.42 11.02
C THR A 238 4.48 4.90 9.66
N ALA A 239 3.84 5.93 9.09
CA ALA A 239 4.28 6.52 7.83
C ALA A 239 5.70 7.11 7.90
N LYS A 240 6.04 7.81 9.01
CA LYS A 240 7.39 8.37 9.22
C LYS A 240 8.47 7.31 9.28
N ASP A 241 8.19 6.19 9.95
CA ASP A 241 9.13 5.08 10.09
C ASP A 241 9.25 4.27 8.79
N SER A 242 8.17 4.21 7.99
CA SER A 242 8.12 3.52 6.70
C SER A 242 8.88 4.26 5.59
N LYS A 243 8.68 5.58 5.48
CA LYS A 243 9.21 6.40 4.37
C LYS A 243 10.72 6.20 4.08
N PRO A 244 11.63 6.17 5.07
CA PRO A 244 13.07 5.96 4.81
C PRO A 244 13.39 4.62 4.14
N LEU A 245 12.58 3.59 4.37
CA LEU A 245 12.77 2.27 3.77
C LEU A 245 12.63 2.28 2.24
N PHE A 246 11.98 3.30 1.68
CA PHE A 246 11.88 3.46 0.22
C PHE A 246 13.26 3.64 -0.40
N MET A 247 14.07 4.54 0.15
CA MET A 247 15.40 4.80 -0.39
C MET A 247 16.36 3.64 -0.12
N GLU A 248 16.20 2.92 1.00
CA GLU A 248 16.93 1.65 1.23
C GLU A 248 16.61 0.62 0.13
N GLY A 249 15.34 0.48 -0.25
CA GLY A 249 14.90 -0.41 -1.33
C GLY A 249 15.48 0.01 -2.68
N VAL A 250 15.42 1.31 -3.01
CA VAL A 250 16.02 1.85 -4.24
C VAL A 250 17.53 1.59 -4.28
N GLU A 251 18.24 1.76 -3.16
CA GLU A 251 19.67 1.47 -3.07
C GLU A 251 19.98 -0.01 -3.33
N ALA A 252 19.18 -0.92 -2.75
CA ALA A 252 19.31 -2.36 -2.99
C ALA A 252 19.04 -2.73 -4.46
N ILE A 253 18.00 -2.14 -5.07
CA ILE A 253 17.68 -2.35 -6.48
C ILE A 253 18.84 -1.86 -7.36
N VAL A 254 19.34 -0.64 -7.14
CA VAL A 254 20.48 -0.11 -7.90
C VAL A 254 21.73 -0.97 -7.72
N ALA A 255 21.96 -1.52 -6.53
CA ALA A 255 23.04 -2.47 -6.29
C ALA A 255 22.85 -3.77 -7.08
N ALA A 256 21.61 -4.29 -7.15
CA ALA A 256 21.27 -5.47 -7.94
C ALA A 256 21.55 -5.25 -9.43
N TYR A 257 21.06 -4.14 -10.02
CA TYR A 257 21.35 -3.77 -11.41
C TYR A 257 22.87 -3.69 -11.70
N LYS A 258 23.67 -3.20 -10.75
CA LYS A 258 25.14 -3.11 -10.88
C LYS A 258 25.86 -4.45 -10.70
N SER A 259 25.22 -5.43 -10.05
CA SER A 259 25.82 -6.74 -9.76
C SER A 259 25.85 -7.68 -10.97
N TYR A 260 25.03 -7.43 -11.99
CA TYR A 260 24.97 -8.26 -13.18
C TYR A 260 26.27 -8.21 -14.00
N THR A 261 26.79 -9.40 -14.30
CA THR A 261 27.93 -9.63 -15.19
C THR A 261 27.48 -10.47 -16.40
N GLY A 262 28.32 -10.58 -17.45
CA GLY A 262 27.99 -11.38 -18.64
C GLY A 262 27.01 -10.71 -19.61
N TRP A 263 26.19 -11.47 -20.34
CA TRP A 263 25.29 -10.92 -21.39
C TRP A 263 24.09 -10.12 -20.85
N ARG A 264 23.59 -10.45 -19.64
CA ARG A 264 22.51 -9.68 -18.95
C ARG A 264 22.89 -8.23 -18.69
N ILE A 265 24.17 -7.90 -18.79
CA ILE A 265 24.70 -6.55 -18.70
C ILE A 265 24.13 -5.61 -19.78
N LEU A 266 23.81 -6.14 -20.96
CA LEU A 266 23.29 -5.34 -22.07
C LEU A 266 21.84 -4.87 -21.82
N GLN A 267 21.11 -5.61 -20.98
CA GLN A 267 19.73 -5.32 -20.59
C GLN A 267 19.67 -4.49 -19.30
N CYS A 268 20.46 -4.87 -18.28
CA CYS A 268 20.38 -4.27 -16.95
C CYS A 268 21.40 -3.14 -16.69
N ARG A 269 22.50 -3.02 -17.44
CA ARG A 269 23.61 -2.11 -17.09
C ARG A 269 23.63 -0.78 -17.87
N ASN A 270 22.46 -0.18 -18.12
CA ASN A 270 22.41 1.21 -18.58
C ASN A 270 22.05 2.20 -17.46
N ILE A 271 22.54 1.92 -16.24
CA ILE A 271 22.25 2.71 -15.04
C ILE A 271 23.56 3.25 -14.45
N ASP A 272 23.91 4.47 -14.82
CA ASP A 272 25.11 5.16 -14.34
C ASP A 272 24.86 5.97 -13.03
N ALA A 273 23.94 5.50 -12.19
CA ALA A 273 23.27 6.35 -11.22
C ALA A 273 23.51 5.95 -9.75
N ALA A 274 23.65 6.96 -8.90
CA ALA A 274 23.30 6.90 -7.48
C ALA A 274 21.78 6.70 -7.33
N ALA A 275 21.29 6.19 -6.20
CA ALA A 275 19.86 5.87 -5.98
C ALA A 275 18.90 7.00 -6.39
N TRP A 276 19.20 8.25 -6.02
CA TRP A 276 18.38 9.41 -6.41
C TRP A 276 18.33 9.65 -7.94
N ARG A 277 19.41 9.36 -8.68
CA ARG A 277 19.42 9.48 -10.14
C ARG A 277 18.64 8.37 -10.83
N PHE A 278 18.54 7.20 -10.20
CA PHE A 278 17.75 6.08 -10.72
C PHE A 278 16.27 6.48 -10.76
N VAL A 279 15.73 7.00 -9.66
CA VAL A 279 14.34 7.48 -9.59
C VAL A 279 14.07 8.71 -10.47
N GLU A 280 15.08 9.51 -10.80
CA GLU A 280 14.88 10.65 -11.73
C GLU A 280 14.98 10.29 -13.22
N ARG A 281 15.90 9.39 -13.58
CA ARG A 281 16.35 9.22 -14.98
C ARG A 281 15.89 7.93 -15.61
N GLN A 282 15.69 6.88 -14.83
CA GLN A 282 15.24 5.61 -15.39
C GLN A 282 13.77 5.77 -15.82
N HIS A 283 13.47 5.45 -17.07
CA HIS A 283 12.12 5.65 -17.60
C HIS A 283 11.16 4.54 -17.20
N VAL A 284 11.61 3.29 -17.27
CA VAL A 284 10.82 2.09 -17.00
C VAL A 284 11.65 1.15 -16.12
N ASP A 285 10.99 0.48 -15.18
CA ASP A 285 11.58 -0.57 -14.38
C ASP A 285 11.64 -1.90 -15.14
N TYR A 286 12.74 -2.62 -14.97
CA TYR A 286 12.95 -3.97 -15.48
C TYR A 286 13.07 -4.91 -14.27
N ARG A 287 11.95 -5.51 -13.88
CA ARG A 287 11.84 -6.35 -12.67
C ARG A 287 12.88 -7.48 -12.66
N ASP A 288 13.07 -8.12 -13.81
CA ASP A 288 14.04 -9.21 -14.04
C ASP A 288 15.52 -8.81 -13.79
N CYS A 289 15.79 -7.51 -13.70
CA CYS A 289 17.10 -6.95 -13.37
C CYS A 289 17.33 -6.74 -11.87
N TRP A 290 16.40 -7.09 -10.99
CA TRP A 290 16.61 -6.99 -9.55
C TRP A 290 15.89 -8.05 -8.72
N GLU A 291 14.85 -8.68 -9.25
CA GLU A 291 14.22 -9.82 -8.58
C GLU A 291 15.20 -10.97 -8.37
N GLY A 292 15.03 -11.72 -7.29
CA GLY A 292 15.91 -12.81 -6.87
C GLY A 292 17.24 -12.34 -6.29
N ASN A 293 17.52 -11.03 -6.27
CA ASN A 293 18.72 -10.50 -5.64
C ASN A 293 18.58 -10.52 -4.11
N ALA A 294 19.49 -11.21 -3.43
CA ALA A 294 19.46 -11.34 -1.96
C ALA A 294 19.42 -10.00 -1.20
N GLY A 295 20.02 -8.93 -1.74
CA GLY A 295 19.97 -7.60 -1.12
C GLY A 295 18.59 -6.95 -1.23
N VAL A 296 17.91 -7.11 -2.36
CA VAL A 296 16.54 -6.62 -2.57
C VAL A 296 15.56 -7.42 -1.71
N ASP A 297 15.67 -8.75 -1.76
CA ASP A 297 14.92 -9.70 -0.93
C ASP A 297 15.02 -9.35 0.56
N ALA A 298 16.22 -9.00 1.05
CA ALA A 298 16.43 -8.63 2.44
C ALA A 298 15.70 -7.34 2.84
N VAL A 299 15.67 -6.33 1.95
CA VAL A 299 14.95 -5.07 2.22
C VAL A 299 13.44 -5.29 2.15
N ILE A 300 12.94 -6.08 1.19
CA ILE A 300 11.52 -6.48 1.14
C ILE A 300 11.13 -7.26 2.40
N GLY A 301 11.97 -8.19 2.85
CA GLY A 301 11.72 -8.91 4.11
C GLY A 301 11.71 -7.99 5.33
N LYS A 302 12.55 -6.93 5.33
CA LYS A 302 12.54 -5.90 6.38
C LYS A 302 11.25 -5.10 6.37
N THR A 303 10.75 -4.67 5.19
CA THR A 303 9.49 -3.91 5.08
C THR A 303 8.28 -4.75 5.46
N LEU A 304 8.22 -6.01 5.04
CA LEU A 304 7.15 -6.95 5.40
C LEU A 304 7.10 -7.21 6.91
N ARG A 305 8.25 -7.45 7.57
CA ARG A 305 8.28 -7.62 9.03
C ARG A 305 7.87 -6.35 9.78
N PHE A 306 8.32 -5.19 9.30
CA PHE A 306 7.89 -3.91 9.81
C PHE A 306 6.37 -3.74 9.71
N ALA A 307 5.77 -4.09 8.57
CA ALA A 307 4.33 -4.01 8.35
C ALA A 307 3.52 -4.92 9.29
N GLN A 308 3.97 -6.17 9.50
CA GLN A 308 3.37 -7.11 10.44
C GLN A 308 3.39 -6.57 11.87
N GLU A 309 4.55 -6.09 12.32
CA GLU A 309 4.72 -5.52 13.65
C GLU A 309 3.78 -4.32 13.86
N ARG A 310 3.81 -3.37 12.92
CA ARG A 310 3.00 -2.16 12.99
C ARG A 310 1.51 -2.48 12.97
N THR A 311 1.10 -3.48 12.20
CA THR A 311 -0.30 -3.91 12.12
C THR A 311 -0.78 -4.56 13.41
N ALA A 312 0.02 -5.45 14.02
CA ALA A 312 -0.28 -6.00 15.34
C ALA A 312 -0.42 -4.88 16.40
N GLN A 313 0.51 -3.92 16.39
CA GLN A 313 0.50 -2.75 17.27
C GLN A 313 -0.74 -1.86 17.06
N TYR A 314 -1.15 -1.65 15.81
CA TYR A 314 -2.34 -0.84 15.51
C TYR A 314 -3.63 -1.53 15.94
N ILE A 315 -3.80 -2.83 15.63
CA ILE A 315 -4.96 -3.62 16.08
C ILE A 315 -5.03 -3.62 17.61
N TYR A 316 -3.89 -3.76 18.29
CA TYR A 316 -3.81 -3.64 19.75
C TYR A 316 -4.34 -2.29 20.26
N LEU A 317 -3.92 -1.17 19.65
CA LEU A 317 -4.41 0.18 20.03
C LEU A 317 -5.91 0.32 19.77
N VAL A 318 -6.41 -0.22 18.66
CA VAL A 318 -7.86 -0.24 18.37
C VAL A 318 -8.60 -0.99 19.47
N ALA A 319 -8.15 -2.19 19.84
CA ALA A 319 -8.75 -2.99 20.90
C ALA A 319 -8.71 -2.30 22.28
N LYS A 320 -7.63 -1.59 22.57
CA LYS A 320 -7.48 -0.78 23.79
C LYS A 320 -8.51 0.36 23.83
N GLU A 321 -8.66 1.09 22.74
CA GLU A 321 -9.57 2.24 22.64
C GLU A 321 -11.05 1.82 22.74
N ILE A 322 -11.45 0.70 22.12
CA ILE A 322 -12.82 0.19 22.21
C ILE A 322 -13.11 -0.58 23.51
N GLY A 323 -12.08 -1.04 24.21
CA GLY A 323 -12.17 -1.74 25.50
C GLY A 323 -12.45 -0.82 26.69
N GLY A 324 -12.40 0.51 26.51
CA GLY A 324 -12.61 1.50 27.57
C GLY A 324 -11.34 1.96 28.29
N ASP A 325 -10.15 1.51 27.87
CA ASP A 325 -8.86 1.87 28.47
C ASP A 325 -8.25 3.15 27.83
N ALA A 326 -9.10 4.03 27.30
CA ALA A 326 -8.66 5.29 26.71
C ALA A 326 -7.94 6.16 27.76
N PRO A 327 -6.81 6.81 27.42
CA PRO A 327 -6.18 7.76 28.32
C PRO A 327 -7.18 8.86 28.65
N THR A 328 -7.43 9.09 29.93
CA THR A 328 -8.14 10.27 30.39
C THR A 328 -7.39 11.50 29.86
N THR A 329 -7.97 12.18 28.88
CA THR A 329 -7.50 13.50 28.44
C THR A 329 -7.79 14.50 29.56
N SER A 330 -6.88 14.57 30.53
CA SER A 330 -6.85 15.67 31.48
C SER A 330 -6.16 16.87 30.83
N GLY A 331 -6.93 17.93 30.56
CA GLY A 331 -6.43 19.29 30.63
C GLY A 331 -6.52 20.11 29.34
N SER A 332 -7.64 20.83 29.20
CA SER A 332 -7.58 22.23 28.76
C SER A 332 -7.66 23.13 29.99
N PRO A 333 -6.92 24.24 30.06
CA PRO A 333 -7.46 25.52 30.52
C PRO A 333 -8.43 26.11 29.49
#